data_AF-A0A009ISQ5-F1
#
_entry.id   AF-A0A009ISQ5-F1
#
_cell.length_a   1.000
_cell.length_b   1.000
_cell.length_c   1.000
_cell.angle_alpha   90.00
_cell.angle_beta   90.00
_cell.angle_gamma   90.00
#
_symmetry.space_group_name_H-M   'P 1'
#
loop_
_entity.id
_entity.type
_entity.pdbx_description
1 polymer ?
#
loop_
_entity_poly.entity_id
_entity_poly.type
_entity_poly.pdbx_seq_one_letter_code
_entity_poly.pdbx_strand_id
1 'polypeptide(L)'
;MNTPATNDKNPTPDLAEDNAFFPSPYSLSQYTSPKTDYDGTTYPTPYAGNKKVLMIATDERYIQMQNGKFFSTGNHPVEMLLPMFHLDNAGFEIDVATLSGNPAKLEMWAMPKQEQVVLDTFQKYADKLKNPLKLADILENVVGENSPYAAVFIPGGHGVLAKIPHSLEVKKVLK
;
A
#
# COMPACT_ATOMS: atom_id res chain seq x y z
N MET A 1 -17.27 -15.53 -9.55
CA MET A 1 -18.18 -16.25 -8.64
C MET A 1 -18.37 -15.41 -7.40
N ASN A 2 -19.60 -14.99 -7.10
CA ASN A 2 -19.92 -14.31 -5.84
C ASN A 2 -19.72 -15.31 -4.70
N THR A 3 -18.85 -15.00 -3.76
CA THR A 3 -18.72 -15.77 -2.51
C THR A 3 -20.08 -15.81 -1.83
N PRO A 4 -20.60 -16.97 -1.37
CA PRO A 4 -21.85 -17.01 -0.63
C PRO A 4 -21.80 -16.04 0.54
N ALA A 5 -22.89 -15.29 0.76
CA ALA A 5 -22.99 -14.40 1.91
C ALA A 5 -22.82 -15.22 3.20
N THR A 6 -21.68 -15.10 3.85
CA THR A 6 -21.37 -15.73 5.13
C THR A 6 -21.57 -14.69 6.23
N ASN A 7 -22.34 -15.06 7.24
CA ASN A 7 -22.57 -14.22 8.43
C ASN A 7 -21.53 -14.48 9.54
N ASP A 8 -20.45 -15.21 9.24
CA ASP A 8 -19.40 -15.47 10.22
C ASP A 8 -18.61 -14.19 10.53
N LYS A 9 -18.76 -13.73 11.78
CA LYS A 9 -18.13 -12.51 12.29
C LYS A 9 -16.87 -12.79 13.12
N ASN A 10 -16.46 -14.05 13.24
CA ASN A 10 -15.21 -14.38 13.92
C ASN A 10 -14.01 -14.03 13.02
N PRO A 11 -12.99 -13.31 13.54
CA PRO A 11 -11.74 -13.11 12.81
C PRO A 11 -11.10 -14.43 12.40
N THR A 12 -10.56 -14.50 11.19
CA THR A 12 -9.98 -15.73 10.66
C THR A 12 -8.52 -15.84 11.12
N PRO A 13 -8.06 -16.92 11.76
CA PRO A 13 -6.67 -17.05 12.17
C PRO A 13 -5.69 -16.90 10.99
N ASP A 14 -4.62 -16.14 11.19
CA ASP A 14 -3.46 -16.10 10.30
C ASP A 14 -2.41 -17.08 10.82
N LEU A 15 -2.21 -18.19 10.10
CA LEU A 15 -1.32 -19.27 10.55
C LEU A 15 0.16 -18.93 10.44
N ALA A 16 0.52 -17.81 9.81
CA ALA A 16 1.90 -17.36 9.72
C ALA A 16 2.42 -16.67 10.98
N GLU A 17 1.54 -16.34 11.94
CA GLU A 17 1.90 -15.62 13.18
C GLU A 17 1.07 -16.08 14.37
N ASP A 18 1.68 -16.04 15.57
CA ASP A 18 0.98 -16.42 16.80
C ASP A 18 -0.09 -15.39 17.17
N ASN A 19 -1.28 -15.88 17.53
CA ASN A 19 -2.41 -15.06 17.98
C ASN A 19 -2.76 -13.89 17.01
N ALA A 20 -2.55 -14.11 15.71
CA ALA A 20 -2.85 -13.17 14.65
C ALA A 20 -4.10 -13.56 13.86
N PHE A 21 -4.83 -12.57 13.36
CA PHE A 21 -6.09 -12.79 12.67
C PHE A 21 -6.26 -11.85 11.47
N PHE A 22 -6.70 -12.41 10.36
CA PHE A 22 -7.32 -11.69 9.25
C PHE A 22 -8.73 -11.19 9.63
N PRO A 23 -9.33 -10.30 8.82
CA PRO A 23 -10.73 -9.93 8.98
C PRO A 23 -11.67 -11.14 8.95
N SER A 24 -12.89 -10.96 9.49
CA SER A 24 -13.88 -12.03 9.47
C SER A 24 -14.44 -12.23 8.05
N PRO A 25 -14.93 -13.45 7.72
CA PRO A 25 -15.57 -13.69 6.42
C PRO A 25 -16.73 -12.72 6.12
N TYR A 26 -17.55 -12.39 7.13
CA TYR A 26 -18.60 -11.37 7.00
C TYR A 26 -18.02 -10.00 6.64
N SER A 27 -17.01 -9.49 7.36
CA SER A 27 -16.41 -8.18 7.06
C SER A 27 -15.80 -8.12 5.65
N LEU A 28 -15.16 -9.19 5.19
CA LEU A 28 -14.64 -9.26 3.83
C LEU A 28 -15.75 -9.13 2.79
N SER A 29 -16.93 -9.72 3.03
CA SER A 29 -18.08 -9.58 2.14
C SER A 29 -18.65 -8.17 2.03
N GLN A 30 -18.42 -7.33 3.05
CA GLN A 30 -18.94 -5.96 3.11
C GLN A 30 -17.94 -4.93 2.60
N TYR A 31 -16.65 -5.15 2.87
CA TYR A 31 -15.61 -4.14 2.69
C TYR A 31 -14.58 -4.49 1.61
N THR A 32 -14.70 -5.65 0.97
CA THR A 32 -13.87 -6.01 -0.19
C THR A 32 -14.76 -6.33 -1.38
N SER A 33 -14.23 -6.10 -2.58
CA SER A 33 -14.92 -6.35 -3.83
C SER A 33 -13.94 -6.95 -4.84
N PRO A 34 -14.40 -7.83 -5.75
CA PRO A 34 -13.54 -8.32 -6.83
C PRO A 34 -13.13 -7.22 -7.82
N LYS A 35 -13.84 -6.09 -7.86
CA LYS A 35 -13.60 -4.93 -8.74
C LYS A 35 -13.56 -3.62 -7.97
N THR A 36 -13.00 -2.58 -8.58
CA THR A 36 -13.03 -1.21 -8.08
C THR A 36 -14.12 -0.38 -8.77
N ASP A 37 -14.23 0.88 -8.39
CA ASP A 37 -15.04 1.91 -9.03
C ASP A 37 -14.27 2.72 -10.09
N TYR A 38 -13.12 2.22 -10.56
CA TYR A 38 -12.37 2.82 -11.65
C TYR A 38 -13.27 3.13 -12.86
N ASP A 39 -13.24 4.38 -13.31
CA ASP A 39 -14.20 4.94 -14.26
C ASP A 39 -13.71 4.93 -15.72
N GLY A 40 -12.53 4.37 -15.99
CA GLY A 40 -11.93 4.37 -17.32
C GLY A 40 -11.13 5.62 -17.65
N THR A 41 -10.80 6.47 -16.67
CA THR A 41 -9.98 7.67 -16.87
C THR A 41 -8.65 7.38 -17.60
N THR A 42 -8.34 8.18 -18.62
CA THR A 42 -7.10 8.10 -19.40
C THR A 42 -6.37 9.45 -19.44
N TYR A 43 -5.08 9.42 -19.77
CA TYR A 43 -4.20 10.59 -19.79
C TYR A 43 -3.61 10.80 -21.19
N PRO A 44 -4.27 11.57 -22.07
CA PRO A 44 -3.83 11.74 -23.46
C PRO A 44 -2.55 12.57 -23.60
N THR A 45 -2.23 13.41 -22.60
CA THR A 45 -1.01 14.24 -22.56
C THR A 45 -0.27 14.03 -21.23
N PRO A 46 0.43 12.88 -21.06
CA PRO A 46 1.19 12.61 -19.84
C PRO A 46 2.32 13.64 -19.64
N TYR A 47 2.70 13.83 -18.38
CA TYR A 47 3.90 14.56 -18.01
C TYR A 47 5.13 13.92 -18.64
N ALA A 48 5.94 14.73 -19.31
CA ALA A 48 7.16 14.29 -20.02
C ALA A 48 8.46 14.76 -19.35
N GLY A 49 8.39 15.28 -18.12
CA GLY A 49 9.58 15.67 -17.37
C GLY A 49 10.19 14.49 -16.60
N ASN A 50 11.06 14.80 -15.64
CA ASN A 50 11.89 13.80 -14.96
C ASN A 50 11.57 13.61 -13.47
N LYS A 51 10.51 14.25 -12.97
CA LYS A 51 10.08 14.10 -11.58
C LYS A 51 9.34 12.79 -11.35
N LYS A 52 9.50 12.24 -10.14
CA LYS A 52 8.90 10.98 -9.67
C LYS A 52 7.95 11.21 -8.50
N VAL A 53 7.26 10.16 -8.07
CA VAL A 53 6.54 10.11 -6.79
C VAL A 53 7.29 9.18 -5.84
N LEU A 54 7.53 9.63 -4.61
CA LEU A 54 8.03 8.77 -3.54
C LEU A 54 6.84 8.16 -2.80
N MET A 55 6.67 6.84 -2.87
CA MET A 55 5.72 6.12 -2.04
C MET A 55 6.41 5.62 -0.76
N ILE A 56 5.85 5.96 0.41
CA ILE A 56 6.28 5.39 1.70
C ILE A 56 5.25 4.34 2.11
N ALA A 57 5.62 3.07 1.95
CA ALA A 57 4.79 1.92 2.30
C ALA A 57 5.14 1.38 3.70
N THR A 58 4.22 0.61 4.28
CA THR A 58 4.48 -0.15 5.50
C THR A 58 5.25 -1.43 5.21
N ASP A 59 6.21 -1.76 6.05
CA ASP A 59 6.97 -3.00 6.03
C ASP A 59 6.57 -3.99 7.14
N GLU A 60 5.55 -3.65 7.94
CA GLU A 60 5.00 -4.48 9.02
C GLU A 60 3.54 -4.85 8.73
N ARG A 61 3.21 -6.12 8.95
CA ARG A 61 1.88 -6.70 8.72
C ARG A 61 1.07 -6.76 10.01
N TYR A 62 1.71 -6.98 11.16
CA TYR A 62 0.99 -7.32 12.38
C TYR A 62 0.89 -6.11 13.31
N ILE A 63 -0.33 -5.62 13.50
CA ILE A 63 -0.62 -4.55 14.45
C ILE A 63 -1.16 -5.16 15.74
N GLN A 64 -0.45 -4.93 16.84
CA GLN A 64 -0.91 -5.38 18.15
C GLN A 64 -2.13 -4.55 18.59
N MET A 65 -3.22 -5.24 18.87
CA MET A 65 -4.46 -4.66 19.37
C MET A 65 -4.40 -4.54 20.90
N GLN A 66 -5.27 -3.71 21.48
CA GLN A 66 -5.32 -3.50 22.95
C GLN A 66 -5.55 -4.78 23.76
N ASN A 67 -6.19 -5.79 23.17
CA ASN A 67 -6.44 -7.10 23.79
C ASN A 67 -5.29 -8.11 23.61
N GLY A 68 -4.14 -7.67 23.09
CA GLY A 68 -2.95 -8.49 22.89
C GLY A 68 -2.96 -9.38 21.65
N LYS A 69 -4.05 -9.41 20.87
CA LYS A 69 -4.09 -10.10 19.57
C LYS A 69 -3.43 -9.26 18.48
N PHE A 70 -2.98 -9.88 17.40
CA PHE A 70 -2.51 -9.18 16.21
C PHE A 70 -3.59 -9.11 15.14
N PHE A 71 -3.75 -7.92 14.55
CA PHE A 71 -4.45 -7.78 13.29
C PHE A 71 -3.47 -7.97 12.12
N SER A 72 -3.75 -8.93 11.23
CA SER A 72 -2.97 -9.21 10.03
C SER A 72 -3.39 -8.28 8.89
N THR A 73 -2.61 -7.22 8.71
CA THR A 73 -2.89 -6.07 7.83
C THR A 73 -1.71 -5.79 6.87
N GLY A 74 -1.48 -4.52 6.56
CA GLY A 74 -0.57 -3.99 5.57
C GLY A 74 -1.14 -2.70 5.01
N ASN A 75 -0.60 -2.25 3.88
CA ASN A 75 -1.27 -1.23 3.09
C ASN A 75 -2.47 -1.82 2.34
N HIS A 76 -3.54 -1.03 2.19
CA HIS A 76 -4.73 -1.46 1.46
C HIS A 76 -4.45 -1.43 -0.06
N PRO A 77 -4.61 -2.56 -0.79
CA PRO A 77 -4.18 -2.66 -2.18
C PRO A 77 -4.90 -1.70 -3.12
N VAL A 78 -6.19 -1.42 -2.91
CA VAL A 78 -6.93 -0.45 -3.75
C VAL A 78 -6.47 0.99 -3.47
N GLU A 79 -6.26 1.33 -2.19
CA GLU A 79 -5.80 2.67 -1.81
C GLU A 79 -4.38 2.94 -2.28
N MET A 80 -3.56 1.90 -2.41
CA MET A 80 -2.22 1.99 -2.97
C MET A 80 -2.25 2.02 -4.51
N LEU A 81 -2.78 0.98 -5.13
CA LEU A 81 -2.52 0.67 -6.53
C LEU A 81 -3.37 1.50 -7.49
N LEU A 82 -4.56 1.96 -7.08
CA LEU A 82 -5.39 2.79 -7.96
C LEU A 82 -4.83 4.21 -8.09
N PRO A 83 -4.41 4.91 -7.01
CA PRO A 83 -3.65 6.16 -7.16
C PRO A 83 -2.32 5.96 -7.91
N MET A 84 -1.60 4.85 -7.67
CA MET A 84 -0.39 4.54 -8.43
C MET A 84 -0.66 4.42 -9.93
N PHE A 85 -1.74 3.74 -10.33
CA PHE A 85 -2.16 3.62 -11.73
C PHE A 85 -2.34 5.02 -12.37
N HIS A 86 -3.04 5.91 -11.67
CA HIS A 86 -3.30 7.27 -12.16
C HIS A 86 -2.01 8.09 -12.31
N LEU A 87 -1.13 8.07 -11.29
CA LEU A 87 0.14 8.79 -11.30
C LEU A 87 1.09 8.27 -12.40
N ASP A 88 1.18 6.95 -12.53
CA ASP A 88 2.03 6.27 -13.50
C ASP A 88 1.58 6.57 -14.94
N ASN A 89 0.28 6.44 -15.23
CA ASN A 89 -0.25 6.77 -16.56
C ASN A 89 -0.23 8.28 -16.86
N ALA A 90 -0.23 9.13 -15.84
CA ALA A 90 0.00 10.55 -15.99
C ALA A 90 1.48 10.89 -16.22
N GLY A 91 2.40 9.92 -16.25
CA GLY A 91 3.82 10.09 -16.60
C GLY A 91 4.77 10.19 -15.40
N PHE A 92 4.32 9.89 -14.19
CA PHE A 92 5.16 9.92 -12.99
C PHE A 92 5.56 8.51 -12.56
N GLU A 93 6.83 8.15 -12.75
CA GLU A 93 7.38 6.92 -12.18
C GLU A 93 7.33 6.98 -10.63
N ILE A 94 7.07 5.83 -10.01
CA ILE A 94 6.96 5.73 -8.55
C ILE A 94 8.15 4.95 -7.99
N ASP A 95 8.88 5.54 -7.05
CA ASP A 95 9.83 4.81 -6.21
C ASP A 95 9.15 4.39 -4.90
N VAL A 96 9.48 3.20 -4.41
CA VAL A 96 8.89 2.64 -3.18
C VAL A 96 9.96 2.62 -2.11
N ALA A 97 9.65 3.21 -0.96
CA ALA A 97 10.48 3.14 0.23
C ALA A 97 9.68 2.59 1.42
N THR A 98 10.39 1.89 2.30
CA THR A 98 9.90 1.51 3.63
C THR A 98 10.88 2.02 4.68
N LEU A 99 10.49 2.02 5.96
CA LEU A 99 11.36 2.53 7.02
C LEU A 99 12.64 1.71 7.16
N SER A 100 12.54 0.39 7.03
CA SER A 100 13.66 -0.53 7.20
C SER A 100 14.30 -1.00 5.89
N GLY A 101 13.64 -0.82 4.74
CA GLY A 101 14.01 -1.45 3.47
C GLY A 101 13.46 -2.88 3.32
N ASN A 102 12.75 -3.40 4.32
CA ASN A 102 12.03 -4.68 4.19
C ASN A 102 10.89 -4.57 3.17
N PRO A 103 10.46 -5.70 2.56
CA PRO A 103 9.38 -5.72 1.58
C PRO A 103 8.10 -5.04 2.08
N ALA A 104 7.41 -4.30 1.21
CA ALA A 104 6.11 -3.73 1.51
C ALA A 104 5.10 -4.84 1.86
N LYS A 105 4.24 -4.61 2.85
CA LYS A 105 3.19 -5.54 3.26
C LYS A 105 1.83 -5.03 2.79
N LEU A 106 1.08 -5.86 2.09
CA LEU A 106 -0.26 -5.53 1.60
C LEU A 106 -1.32 -6.40 2.28
N GLU A 107 -2.50 -5.83 2.44
CA GLU A 107 -3.74 -6.51 2.81
C GLU A 107 -4.23 -7.36 1.62
N MET A 108 -3.52 -8.45 1.32
CA MET A 108 -3.80 -9.28 0.14
C MET A 108 -5.20 -9.90 0.12
N TRP A 109 -5.87 -9.96 1.28
CA TRP A 109 -7.28 -10.33 1.41
C TRP A 109 -8.25 -9.30 0.80
N ALA A 110 -7.82 -8.06 0.54
CA ALA A 110 -8.59 -7.00 -0.12
C ALA A 110 -8.19 -6.76 -1.59
N MET A 111 -7.30 -7.56 -2.17
CA MET A 111 -6.88 -7.39 -3.56
C MET A 111 -8.07 -7.65 -4.53
N PRO A 112 -8.46 -6.69 -5.39
CA PRO A 112 -9.57 -6.87 -6.33
C PRO A 112 -9.16 -7.78 -7.50
N LYS A 113 -9.36 -9.09 -7.34
CA LYS A 113 -8.85 -10.12 -8.26
C LYS A 113 -9.46 -10.11 -9.67
N GLN A 114 -10.40 -9.23 -9.96
CA GLN A 114 -11.01 -9.06 -11.29
C GLN A 114 -10.82 -7.63 -11.83
N GLU A 115 -10.01 -6.79 -11.18
CA GLU A 115 -9.69 -5.44 -11.65
C GLU A 115 -8.34 -5.42 -12.36
N GLN A 116 -8.36 -5.44 -13.68
CA GLN A 116 -7.13 -5.60 -14.47
C GLN A 116 -6.15 -4.44 -14.27
N VAL A 117 -6.64 -3.19 -14.19
CA VAL A 117 -5.76 -2.03 -14.00
C VAL A 117 -5.00 -2.08 -12.68
N VAL A 118 -5.62 -2.62 -11.62
CA VAL A 118 -4.98 -2.81 -10.31
C VAL A 118 -3.96 -3.94 -10.36
N LEU A 119 -4.31 -5.07 -10.99
CA LEU A 119 -3.42 -6.23 -11.11
C LEU A 119 -2.19 -5.93 -11.98
N ASP A 120 -2.37 -5.23 -13.09
CA ASP A 120 -1.27 -4.81 -13.98
C ASP A 120 -0.35 -3.81 -13.27
N THR A 121 -0.91 -2.86 -12.53
CA THR A 121 -0.12 -1.91 -11.72
C THR A 121 0.67 -2.64 -10.63
N PHE A 122 0.05 -3.59 -9.93
CA PHE A 122 0.73 -4.44 -8.96
C PHE A 122 1.91 -5.18 -9.59
N GLN A 123 1.69 -5.81 -10.75
CA GLN A 123 2.73 -6.58 -11.44
C GLN A 123 3.87 -5.68 -11.95
N LYS A 124 3.56 -4.49 -12.47
CA LYS A 124 4.56 -3.50 -12.91
C LYS A 124 5.48 -3.06 -11.77
N TYR A 125 4.94 -2.91 -10.56
CA TYR A 125 5.67 -2.42 -9.39
C TYR A 125 6.11 -3.53 -8.42
N ALA A 126 5.89 -4.81 -8.76
CA ALA A 126 6.13 -5.94 -7.87
C ALA A 126 7.58 -6.00 -7.35
N ASP A 127 8.57 -5.74 -8.21
CA ASP A 127 9.97 -5.78 -7.82
C ASP A 127 10.34 -4.66 -6.83
N LYS A 128 9.77 -3.46 -7.01
CA LYS A 128 9.97 -2.33 -6.08
C LYS A 128 9.23 -2.55 -4.76
N LEU A 129 8.06 -3.18 -4.78
CA LEU A 129 7.33 -3.56 -3.56
C LEU A 129 8.09 -4.65 -2.77
N LYS A 130 8.72 -5.59 -3.48
CA LYS A 130 9.50 -6.67 -2.87
C LYS A 130 10.87 -6.21 -2.39
N ASN A 131 11.49 -5.26 -3.09
CA ASN A 131 12.82 -4.72 -2.77
C ASN A 131 12.76 -3.17 -2.70
N PRO A 132 12.06 -2.60 -1.69
CA PRO A 132 11.94 -1.17 -1.58
C PRO A 132 13.25 -0.52 -1.14
N LEU A 133 13.37 0.77 -1.40
CA LEU A 133 14.41 1.60 -0.82
C LEU A 133 14.21 1.68 0.70
N LYS A 134 15.31 1.81 1.44
CA LYS A 134 15.24 2.21 2.84
C LYS A 134 15.17 3.72 2.92
N LEU A 135 14.13 4.25 3.57
CA LEU A 135 13.86 5.70 3.58
C LEU A 135 15.05 6.53 4.11
N ALA A 136 15.72 6.03 5.14
CA ALA A 136 16.89 6.70 5.72
C ALA A 136 18.04 6.87 4.72
N ASP A 137 18.23 5.91 3.81
CA ASP A 137 19.37 5.89 2.88
C ASP A 137 19.18 6.89 1.73
N ILE A 138 17.94 7.27 1.43
CA ILE A 138 17.60 8.22 0.36
C ILE A 138 17.22 9.61 0.89
N LEU A 139 17.15 9.78 2.22
CA LEU A 139 16.52 10.92 2.86
C LEU A 139 17.10 12.28 2.43
N GLU A 140 18.43 12.38 2.31
CA GLU A 140 19.10 13.62 1.89
C GLU A 140 18.69 14.03 0.45
N ASN A 141 18.55 13.05 -0.44
CA ASN A 141 18.08 13.28 -1.81
C ASN A 141 16.60 13.67 -1.84
N VAL A 142 15.78 13.10 -0.94
CA VAL A 142 14.34 13.37 -0.86
C VAL A 142 14.07 14.82 -0.44
N VAL A 143 14.79 15.32 0.57
CA VAL A 143 14.54 16.66 1.16
C VAL A 143 15.42 17.78 0.58
N GLY A 144 16.37 17.44 -0.30
CA GLY A 144 17.26 18.41 -0.93
C GLY A 144 16.57 19.31 -1.95
N GLU A 145 17.16 20.48 -2.23
CA GLU A 145 16.61 21.48 -3.17
C GLU A 145 16.36 20.92 -4.58
N ASN A 146 17.19 19.96 -5.00
CA ASN A 146 17.09 19.28 -6.30
C ASN A 146 16.39 17.92 -6.22
N SER A 147 15.50 17.72 -5.24
CA SER A 147 14.79 16.46 -5.04
C SER A 147 14.17 15.95 -6.33
N PRO A 148 14.34 14.65 -6.68
CA PRO A 148 13.73 14.09 -7.89
C PRO A 148 12.21 13.92 -7.73
N TYR A 149 11.66 14.11 -6.54
CA TYR A 149 10.25 13.84 -6.25
C TYR A 149 9.38 15.09 -6.40
N ALA A 150 8.28 14.96 -7.14
CA ALA A 150 7.22 15.97 -7.23
C ALA A 150 6.19 15.82 -6.10
N ALA A 151 6.05 14.62 -5.54
CA ALA A 151 5.11 14.32 -4.48
C ALA A 151 5.58 13.17 -3.60
N VAL A 152 5.01 13.11 -2.41
CA VAL A 152 5.12 11.99 -1.47
C VAL A 152 3.73 11.38 -1.33
N PHE A 153 3.65 10.06 -1.48
CA PHE A 153 2.42 9.29 -1.38
C PHE A 153 2.52 8.28 -0.24
N ILE A 154 1.58 8.31 0.70
CA ILE A 154 1.56 7.40 1.85
C ILE A 154 0.19 6.69 1.84
N PRO A 155 0.07 5.50 1.22
CA PRO A 155 -1.18 4.79 1.17
C PRO A 155 -1.62 4.34 2.58
N GLY A 156 -2.94 4.24 2.78
CA GLY A 156 -3.53 3.77 4.02
C GLY A 156 -3.49 2.25 4.15
N GLY A 157 -4.58 1.66 4.66
CA GLY A 157 -4.56 0.36 5.33
C GLY A 157 -3.96 0.45 6.74
N HIS A 158 -4.37 -0.42 7.65
CA HIS A 158 -4.00 -0.27 9.07
C HIS A 158 -2.51 -0.49 9.32
N GLY A 159 -1.80 -1.17 8.42
CA GLY A 159 -0.35 -1.35 8.49
C GLY A 159 0.42 -0.03 8.49
N VAL A 160 -0.15 1.07 7.97
CA VAL A 160 0.48 2.40 8.05
C VAL A 160 0.68 2.86 9.50
N LEU A 161 -0.07 2.32 10.46
CA LEU A 161 0.10 2.66 11.88
C LEU A 161 1.36 2.02 12.51
N ALA A 162 1.99 1.06 11.83
CA ALA A 162 3.25 0.48 12.26
C ALA A 162 4.40 1.48 12.04
N LYS A 163 4.70 2.26 13.08
CA LYS A 163 5.88 3.14 13.21
C LYS A 163 5.95 4.35 12.26
N ILE A 164 5.32 4.35 11.08
CA ILE A 164 5.31 5.51 10.16
C ILE A 164 4.89 6.82 10.87
N PRO A 165 3.82 6.85 11.70
CA PRO A 165 3.40 8.08 12.40
C PRO A 165 4.41 8.61 13.43
N HIS A 166 5.42 7.81 13.80
CA HIS A 166 6.43 8.14 14.80
C HIS A 166 7.84 8.24 14.21
N SER A 167 8.00 8.07 12.90
CA SER A 167 9.31 8.10 12.25
C SER A 167 9.83 9.54 12.13
N LEU A 168 11.10 9.73 12.51
CA LEU A 168 11.79 11.00 12.33
C LEU A 168 12.17 11.24 10.87
N GLU A 169 12.39 10.18 10.10
CA GLU A 169 12.59 10.23 8.66
C GLU A 169 11.33 10.75 7.97
N VAL A 170 10.17 10.18 8.27
CA VAL A 170 8.87 10.65 7.74
C VAL A 170 8.60 12.09 8.16
N LYS A 171 8.89 12.45 9.42
CA LYS A 171 8.81 13.85 9.88
C LYS A 171 9.65 14.80 9.03
N LYS A 172 10.86 14.40 8.62
CA LYS A 172 11.73 15.24 7.78
C LYS A 172 11.20 15.35 6.35
N VAL A 173 10.62 14.28 5.81
CA VAL A 173 10.01 14.28 4.47
C VAL A 173 8.79 15.22 4.39
N LEU A 174 8.03 15.38 5.48
CA LEU A 174 6.81 16.17 5.52
C LEU A 174 6.98 17.63 5.98
N LYS A 175 8.22 18.09 6.21
CA LYS A 175 8.51 19.47 6.60
C LYS A 175 8.68 20.37 5.39
#